data_AF-A0A1B6KLP2-F1
#
_entry.id   AF-A0A1B6KLP2-F1
#
_cell.length_a   1.000
_cell.length_b   1.000
_cell.length_c   1.000
_cell.angle_alpha   90.00
_cell.angle_beta   90.00
_cell.angle_gamma   90.00
#
_symmetry.space_group_name_H-M   'P 1'
#
loop_
_entity.id
_entity.type
_entity.pdbx_description
1 polymer ?
#
loop_
_entity_poly.entity_id
_entity_poly.type
_entity_poly.pdbx_seq_one_letter_code
_entity_poly.pdbx_strand_id
1 'polypeptide(L)'
;NIFHEQNNLKVIDPKEISDIFNNYYINAVRDSFYSEKIKPSLVMNHSEIFSEGKYECKLINRAEIVQIVATLKNTFSTGYDEIPVLVIKSAIEYLTDPLLHLV
;
A
#
# COMPACT_ATOMS: atom_id res chain seq x y z
N ASN A 1 -10.26 18.10 13.48
CA ASN A 1 -10.56 18.91 12.28
C ASN A 1 -9.27 19.28 11.60
N ILE A 2 -8.81 18.43 10.69
CA ILE A 2 -7.55 18.67 9.95
C ILE A 2 -7.95 19.46 8.71
N PHE A 3 -7.52 20.72 8.66
CA PHE A 3 -7.72 21.59 7.51
C PHE A 3 -6.48 21.49 6.62
N HIS A 4 -6.68 21.21 5.33
CA HIS A 4 -5.64 21.34 4.32
C HIS A 4 -6.02 22.54 3.45
N GLU A 5 -5.19 23.59 3.45
CA GLU A 5 -5.44 24.82 2.70
C GLU A 5 -4.56 24.78 1.44
N GLN A 6 -5.18 24.66 0.28
CA GLN A 6 -4.55 24.91 -1.02
C GLN A 6 -5.41 25.92 -1.78
N ASN A 7 -4.79 27.00 -2.24
CA ASN A 7 -5.39 28.01 -3.14
C ASN A 7 -6.66 28.73 -2.61
N ASN A 8 -6.74 29.07 -1.31
CA ASN A 8 -7.90 29.75 -0.68
C ASN A 8 -9.25 29.02 -0.81
N LEU A 9 -9.27 27.74 -1.20
CA LEU A 9 -10.48 26.94 -1.25
C LEU A 9 -10.53 26.02 -0.03
N LYS A 10 -11.49 26.31 0.85
CA LYS A 10 -11.79 25.48 2.02
C LYS A 10 -12.56 24.26 1.55
N VAL A 11 -11.84 23.21 1.18
CA VAL A 11 -12.44 21.91 0.84
C VAL A 11 -12.80 21.20 2.15
N ILE A 12 -14.10 21.10 2.43
CA ILE A 12 -14.64 20.58 3.70
C ILE A 12 -15.35 19.23 3.53
N ASP A 13 -15.62 18.84 2.28
CA ASP A 13 -16.28 17.58 1.97
C ASP A 13 -15.23 16.46 1.83
N PRO A 14 -15.27 15.41 2.67
CA PRO A 14 -14.38 14.26 2.55
C PRO A 14 -14.37 13.63 1.16
N LYS A 15 -15.50 13.68 0.44
CA LYS A 15 -15.58 13.17 -0.93
C LYS A 15 -14.75 14.01 -1.89
N GLU A 16 -14.84 15.33 -1.78
CA GLU A 16 -14.07 16.25 -2.62
C GLU A 16 -12.56 16.11 -2.37
N ILE A 17 -12.15 15.90 -1.11
CA ILE A 17 -10.76 15.56 -0.77
C ILE A 17 -10.34 14.26 -1.47
N SER A 18 -11.16 13.21 -1.35
CA SER A 18 -10.90 11.92 -2.00
C SER A 18 -10.75 12.04 -3.51
N ASP A 19 -11.63 12.80 -4.16
CA ASP A 19 -11.61 13.02 -5.61
C ASP A 19 -10.35 13.81 -6.04
N ILE A 20 -9.91 14.80 -5.26
CA ILE A 20 -8.68 15.56 -5.53
C ILE A 20 -7.45 14.63 -5.51
N PHE A 21 -7.30 13.81 -4.47
CA PHE A 21 -6.19 12.87 -4.37
C PHE A 21 -6.22 11.85 -5.50
N ASN A 22 -7.38 11.24 -5.75
CA ASN A 22 -7.53 10.23 -6.79
C ASN A 22 -7.17 10.80 -8.18
N ASN A 23 -7.65 12.00 -8.51
CA ASN A 23 -7.36 12.66 -9.78
C ASN A 23 -5.88 13.05 -9.90
N TYR A 24 -5.23 13.48 -8.82
CA TYR A 24 -3.81 13.78 -8.83
C TYR A 24 -2.97 12.56 -9.22
N TYR A 25 -3.20 11.40 -8.57
CA TYR A 25 -2.42 10.19 -8.85
C TYR A 25 -2.69 9.63 -10.25
N ILE A 26 -3.95 9.60 -10.71
CA ILE A 26 -4.29 9.15 -12.07
C ILE A 26 -3.56 10.00 -13.12
N ASN A 27 -3.52 11.33 -12.91
CA ASN A 27 -2.90 12.23 -13.88
C ASN A 27 -1.36 12.23 -13.79
N ALA A 28 -0.78 12.17 -12.59
CA ALA A 28 0.68 12.06 -12.42
C ALA A 28 1.24 10.80 -13.09
N VAL A 29 0.51 9.68 -12.98
CA VAL A 29 0.86 8.42 -13.65
C VAL A 29 0.71 8.57 -15.16
N ARG A 30 -0.37 9.18 -15.64
CA ARG A 30 -0.58 9.45 -17.07
C ARG A 30 0.56 10.29 -17.66
N ASP A 31 1.01 11.34 -16.98
CA ASP A 31 2.09 12.21 -17.45
C ASP A 31 3.46 11.52 -17.46
N SER A 32 3.70 10.56 -16.54
CA SER A 32 4.92 9.75 -16.55
C SER A 32 5.04 8.85 -17.79
N PHE A 33 3.93 8.28 -18.26
CA PHE A 33 3.90 7.37 -19.43
C PHE A 33 4.16 8.07 -20.77
N TYR A 34 3.91 9.38 -20.88
CA TYR A 34 4.14 10.12 -22.12
C TYR A 34 5.54 10.72 -22.24
N SER A 35 6.32 10.76 -21.15
CA SER A 35 7.64 11.40 -21.11
C SER A 35 8.78 10.54 -21.66
N GLU A 36 8.60 9.22 -21.74
CA GLU A 36 9.58 8.32 -22.32
C GLU A 36 9.00 7.64 -23.56
N LYS A 37 9.50 8.03 -24.74
CA LYS A 37 9.51 7.11 -25.89
C LYS A 37 10.31 5.89 -25.43
N ILE A 38 9.61 4.85 -24.98
CA ILE A 38 10.18 3.55 -24.65
C ILE A 38 10.94 3.12 -25.92
N LYS A 39 12.26 3.30 -25.93
CA LYS A 39 13.11 2.65 -26.93
C LYS A 39 12.87 1.17 -26.72
N PRO A 40 12.55 0.37 -27.76
CA PRO A 40 12.42 -1.07 -27.60
C PRO A 40 13.72 -1.54 -26.98
N SER A 41 13.68 -1.95 -25.71
CA SER A 41 14.85 -2.50 -25.04
C SER A 41 15.26 -3.71 -25.87
N LEU A 42 16.57 -3.81 -26.15
CA LEU A 42 17.18 -4.96 -26.80
C LEU A 42 16.52 -6.23 -26.26
N VAL A 43 15.85 -6.99 -27.13
CA VAL A 43 15.19 -8.23 -26.76
C VAL A 43 16.27 -9.19 -26.27
N MET A 44 16.46 -9.25 -24.95
CA MET A 44 17.21 -10.32 -24.34
C MET A 44 16.35 -11.57 -24.44
N ASN A 45 16.76 -12.50 -25.30
CA ASN A 45 16.22 -13.85 -25.32
C ASN A 45 16.67 -14.58 -24.04
N HIS A 46 16.02 -14.28 -22.91
CA HIS A 46 16.01 -15.19 -21.78
C HIS A 46 15.14 -16.37 -22.17
N SER A 47 15.76 -17.42 -22.73
CA SER A 47 15.16 -18.76 -22.71
C SER A 47 15.30 -19.33 -21.29
N GLU A 48 14.81 -18.59 -20.30
CA GLU A 48 14.56 -19.14 -18.99
C GLU A 48 13.16 -19.71 -19.05
N ILE A 49 13.05 -21.00 -18.81
CA ILE A 49 11.77 -21.64 -18.53
C ILE A 49 11.25 -20.92 -17.29
N PHE A 50 10.47 -19.86 -17.48
CA PHE A 50 9.59 -19.37 -16.44
C PHE A 50 8.71 -20.57 -16.12
N SER A 51 8.99 -21.22 -15.00
CA SER A 51 7.94 -21.99 -14.36
C SER A 51 6.75 -21.05 -14.29
N GLU A 52 5.60 -21.48 -14.78
CA GLU A 52 4.33 -20.76 -14.62
C GLU A 52 3.94 -20.76 -13.13
N GLY A 53 4.82 -20.24 -12.27
CA GLY A 53 4.53 -19.90 -10.90
C GLY A 53 3.64 -18.69 -10.95
N LYS A 54 2.33 -18.93 -11.02
CA LYS A 54 1.35 -17.89 -10.78
C LYS A 54 1.60 -17.35 -9.38
N TYR A 55 2.11 -16.13 -9.28
CA TYR A 55 2.14 -15.39 -8.03
C TYR A 55 0.69 -15.05 -7.68
N GLU A 56 0.06 -15.92 -6.90
CA GLU A 56 -1.29 -15.67 -6.38
C GLU A 56 -1.18 -14.89 -5.08
N CYS A 57 -1.61 -13.62 -5.11
CA CYS A 57 -1.89 -12.89 -3.89
C CYS A 57 -3.20 -13.44 -3.31
N LYS A 58 -3.07 -14.33 -2.32
CA LYS A 58 -4.25 -14.90 -1.65
C LYS A 58 -4.86 -13.84 -0.76
N LEU A 59 -6.18 -13.66 -0.90
CA LEU A 59 -6.95 -12.88 0.06
C LEU A 59 -6.78 -13.51 1.45
N ILE A 60 -6.44 -12.66 2.42
CA ILE A 60 -6.33 -13.03 3.82
C ILE A 60 -7.62 -12.63 4.54
N ASN A 61 -8.00 -13.34 5.59
CA ASN A 61 -9.13 -12.99 6.45
C ASN A 61 -8.69 -12.47 7.83
N ARG A 62 -9.65 -11.91 8.59
CA ARG A 62 -9.42 -11.34 9.92
C ARG A 62 -8.77 -12.34 10.90
N ALA A 63 -9.21 -13.60 10.91
CA ALA A 63 -8.66 -14.59 11.84
C ALA A 63 -7.20 -14.93 11.50
N GLU A 64 -6.86 -15.01 10.22
CA GLU A 64 -5.49 -15.23 9.75
C GLU A 64 -4.56 -14.09 10.15
N ILE A 65 -4.98 -12.82 9.99
CA ILE A 65 -4.19 -11.65 10.42
C ILE A 65 -3.89 -11.72 11.92
N VAL A 66 -4.92 -11.96 12.75
CA VAL A 66 -4.77 -12.08 14.21
C VAL A 66 -3.81 -13.21 14.57
N GLN A 67 -3.93 -14.35 13.90
CA GLN A 67 -3.06 -15.50 14.14
C GLN A 67 -1.61 -15.21 13.75
N ILE A 68 -1.38 -14.59 12.59
CA ILE A 68 -0.04 -14.18 12.15
C ILE A 68 0.58 -13.24 13.19
N VAL A 69 -0.13 -12.20 13.61
CA VAL A 69 0.38 -11.23 14.58
C VAL A 69 0.66 -11.89 15.94
N ALA A 70 -0.17 -12.84 16.38
CA ALA A 70 0.08 -13.60 17.60
C ALA A 70 1.40 -14.38 17.55
N THR A 71 1.77 -14.93 16.40
CA THR A 71 3.00 -15.72 16.20
C THR A 71 4.28 -14.88 16.10
N LEU A 72 4.18 -13.56 15.95
CA LEU A 72 5.36 -12.69 15.88
C LEU A 72 6.19 -12.81 17.16
N LYS A 73 7.52 -12.94 17.02
CA LYS A 73 8.42 -12.99 18.17
C LYS A 73 8.42 -11.64 18.87
N ASN A 74 8.26 -11.64 20.19
CA ASN A 74 8.45 -10.42 20.97
C ASN A 74 9.96 -10.09 20.99
N THR A 75 10.33 -8.96 20.38
CA THR A 75 11.71 -8.46 20.34
C THR A 75 11.74 -6.98 20.71
N PHE A 76 12.89 -6.52 21.21
CA PHE A 76 13.14 -5.09 21.43
C PHE A 76 13.52 -4.34 20.15
N SER A 77 13.87 -5.08 19.09
CA SER A 77 14.12 -4.53 17.76
C SER A 77 12.81 -4.05 17.13
N THR A 78 12.87 -2.89 16.48
CA THR A 78 11.74 -2.24 15.79
C THR A 78 12.12 -1.96 14.34
N GLY A 79 11.10 -1.66 13.52
CA GLY A 79 11.31 -1.15 12.16
C GLY A 79 11.65 0.33 12.15
N TYR A 80 11.56 0.95 10.98
CA TYR A 80 11.77 2.40 10.82
C TYR A 80 10.72 3.25 11.55
N ASP A 81 9.55 2.66 11.84
CA ASP A 81 8.46 3.28 12.60
C ASP A 81 8.71 3.32 14.11
N GLU A 82 9.76 2.63 14.59
CA GLU A 82 10.09 2.48 16.00
C GLU A 82 8.97 1.86 16.86
N ILE A 83 8.05 1.09 16.26
CA ILE A 83 6.91 0.47 16.98
C ILE A 83 7.28 -0.93 17.48
N PRO A 84 7.23 -1.20 18.80
CA PRO A 84 7.46 -2.54 19.34
C PRO A 84 6.35 -3.52 18.96
N VAL A 85 6.72 -4.78 18.70
CA VAL A 85 5.77 -5.87 18.39
C VAL A 85 4.69 -6.04 19.47
N LEU A 86 5.04 -5.76 20.74
CA LEU A 86 4.08 -5.77 21.85
C LEU A 86 2.93 -4.78 21.65
N VAL A 87 3.22 -3.59 21.12
CA VAL A 87 2.20 -2.57 20.81
C VAL A 87 1.31 -3.07 19.68
N ILE A 88 1.89 -3.62 18.62
CA ILE A 88 1.14 -4.19 17.48
C ILE A 88 0.19 -5.30 17.96
N LYS A 89 0.68 -6.22 18.80
CA LYS A 89 -0.15 -7.29 19.37
C LYS A 89 -1.29 -6.76 20.22
N SER A 90 -1.05 -5.71 21.02
CA SER A 90 -2.09 -5.10 21.85
C SER A 90 -3.17 -4.35 21.05
N ALA A 91 -2.80 -3.83 19.88
CA ALA A 91 -3.69 -3.04 19.03
C ALA A 91 -4.33 -3.85 17.89
N ILE A 92 -4.07 -5.15 17.80
CA ILE A 92 -4.40 -5.96 16.62
C ILE A 92 -5.89 -5.93 16.28
N GLU A 93 -6.78 -5.87 17.27
CA GLU A 93 -8.23 -5.80 17.03
C GLU A 93 -8.64 -4.58 16.21
N TYR A 94 -7.94 -3.45 16.37
CA TYR A 94 -8.15 -2.21 15.64
C TYR A 94 -7.36 -2.15 14.32
N LEU A 95 -6.19 -2.80 14.28
CA LEU A 95 -5.35 -2.85 13.07
C LEU A 95 -5.85 -3.85 12.02
N THR A 96 -6.61 -4.85 12.43
CA THR A 96 -7.01 -5.93 11.50
C THR A 96 -7.88 -5.42 10.36
N ASP A 97 -8.80 -4.50 10.64
CA ASP A 97 -9.71 -3.96 9.62
C ASP A 97 -8.96 -3.16 8.53
N PRO A 98 -8.08 -2.20 8.84
CA PRO A 98 -7.29 -1.54 7.79
C PRO A 98 -6.33 -2.50 7.07
N LEU A 99 -5.75 -3.48 7.77
CA LEU A 99 -4.86 -4.47 7.14
C LEU A 99 -5.58 -5.40 6.16
N LEU A 100 -6.87 -5.69 6.38
CA LEU A 100 -7.68 -6.53 5.50
C LEU A 100 -7.95 -5.88 4.13
N HIS A 101 -7.91 -4.54 4.08
CA HIS A 101 -8.24 -3.75 2.89
C HIS A 101 -7.01 -3.16 2.18
N LEU A 102 -5.79 -3.56 2.57
CA LEU A 102 -4.58 -3.21 1.82
C LEU A 102 -4.55 -4.00 0.49
N VAL A 103 -4.43 -3.28 -0.62
CA VAL A 103 -4.34 -3.80 -1.99
C VAL A 103 -3.12 -3.25 -2.70
#